data_AF-A0A6B4JJY9-F1
#
_entry.id   AF-A0A6B4JJY9-F1
#
_cell.length_a   1.000
_cell.length_b   1.000
_cell.length_c   1.000
_cell.angle_alpha   90.00
_cell.angle_beta   90.00
_cell.angle_gamma   90.00
#
_symmetry.space_group_name_H-M   'P 1'
#
loop_
_entity.id
_entity.type
_entity.pdbx_description
1 polymer ?
#
loop_
_entity_poly.entity_id
_entity_poly.type
_entity_poly.pdbx_seq_one_letter_code
_entity_poly.pdbx_strand_id
1 'polypeptide(L)'
;MTNYLKNEIKKTLFSKRFIIASLIVFLSIIIPLIKTLNIGFSINEFKQFYDGNDAFILARTDNILIIIAPLIATIIYSDSYLIDKQNGSLSHIYEKFSKKKYIQVKCIANCICSGLAIVLPSLIALFIFILLFGFNNTNPNPIAGPFSFINDFSKTLYSLFLILLSFIFNSLFAMLGLGASPWLKNRYLTFLFPFFYYINSAAIFPKIWLQNLNATFLFEPNLVVTELDVILYQIGLLIVGVLLFYLGVIKNHEETFLAT
;
A
#
# COMPACT_ATOMS: atom_id res chain seq x y z
N MET A 1 -9.19 -24.51 2.59
CA MET A 1 -8.95 -23.07 2.77
C MET A 1 -7.57 -22.68 2.27
N THR A 2 -6.51 -23.30 2.80
CA THR A 2 -5.11 -23.09 2.41
C THR A 2 -4.86 -23.20 0.91
N ASN A 3 -5.38 -24.24 0.24
CA ASN A 3 -5.19 -24.42 -1.20
C ASN A 3 -5.85 -23.33 -2.06
N TYR A 4 -7.04 -22.85 -1.66
CA TYR A 4 -7.74 -21.77 -2.39
C TYR A 4 -7.02 -20.43 -2.22
N LEU A 5 -6.65 -20.07 -0.98
CA LEU A 5 -5.86 -18.87 -0.70
C LEU A 5 -4.52 -18.88 -1.46
N LYS A 6 -3.80 -20.01 -1.41
CA LYS A 6 -2.53 -20.18 -2.13
C LYS A 6 -2.69 -19.98 -3.63
N ASN A 7 -3.77 -20.48 -4.21
CA ASN A 7 -4.04 -20.33 -5.64
C ASN A 7 -4.36 -18.88 -6.02
N GLU A 8 -5.19 -18.18 -5.23
CA GLU A 8 -5.50 -16.76 -5.43
C GLU A 8 -4.24 -15.90 -5.36
N ILE A 9 -3.42 -16.08 -4.33
CA ILE A 9 -2.17 -15.32 -4.16
C ILE A 9 -1.22 -15.60 -5.34
N LYS A 10 -0.99 -16.87 -5.68
CA LYS A 10 -0.09 -17.24 -6.79
C LYS A 10 -0.57 -16.63 -8.11
N LYS A 11 -1.86 -16.77 -8.43
CA LYS A 11 -2.44 -16.20 -9.66
C LYS A 11 -2.24 -14.68 -9.73
N THR A 12 -2.44 -13.98 -8.62
CA THR A 12 -2.32 -12.52 -8.57
C THR A 12 -0.88 -12.05 -8.68
N LEU A 13 0.07 -12.68 -7.98
CA LEU A 13 1.49 -12.30 -8.01
C LEU A 13 2.11 -12.41 -9.40
N PHE A 14 1.66 -13.35 -10.23
CA PHE A 14 2.11 -13.50 -11.61
C PHE A 14 1.20 -12.81 -12.64
N SER A 15 0.24 -12.00 -12.19
CA SER A 15 -0.66 -11.27 -13.08
C SER A 15 0.03 -10.06 -13.71
N LYS A 16 -0.41 -9.68 -14.91
CA LYS A 16 0.05 -8.45 -15.58
C LYS A 16 -0.12 -7.21 -14.70
N ARG A 17 -1.23 -7.14 -13.94
CA ARG A 17 -1.54 -6.01 -13.05
C ARG A 17 -0.49 -5.87 -11.95
N PHE A 18 -0.11 -6.97 -11.29
CA PHE A 18 0.92 -6.97 -10.25
C PHE A 18 2.29 -6.55 -10.81
N ILE A 19 2.68 -7.08 -11.98
CA ILE A 19 3.96 -6.76 -12.60
C ILE A 19 4.03 -5.29 -13.00
N ILE A 20 2.98 -4.76 -13.65
CA ILE A 20 2.92 -3.34 -14.06
C ILE A 20 2.94 -2.43 -12.82
N ALA A 21 2.15 -2.74 -11.79
CA ALA A 21 2.15 -1.98 -10.53
C ALA A 21 3.55 -1.98 -9.88
N SER A 22 4.19 -3.14 -9.79
CA SER A 22 5.53 -3.26 -9.21
C SER A 22 6.59 -2.49 -10.01
N LEU A 23 6.48 -2.49 -11.35
CA LEU A 23 7.37 -1.73 -12.23
C LEU A 23 7.20 -0.21 -12.04
N ILE A 24 5.95 0.27 -11.92
CA ILE A 24 5.66 1.68 -11.64
C ILE A 24 6.26 2.09 -10.30
N VAL A 25 6.10 1.27 -9.25
CA VAL A 25 6.71 1.52 -7.94
C VAL A 25 8.22 1.60 -8.06
N PHE A 26 8.84 0.62 -8.72
CA PHE A 26 10.29 0.57 -8.89
C PHE A 26 10.80 1.84 -9.58
N LEU A 27 10.23 2.20 -10.73
CA LEU A 27 10.61 3.41 -11.47
C LEU A 27 10.42 4.67 -10.65
N SER A 28 9.33 4.76 -9.88
CA SER A 28 9.06 5.92 -9.03
C SER A 28 10.12 6.10 -7.94
N ILE A 29 10.71 5.03 -7.41
CA ILE A 29 11.82 5.11 -6.44
C ILE A 29 13.15 5.47 -7.13
N ILE A 30 13.38 5.01 -8.36
CA ILE A 30 14.63 5.27 -9.09
C ILE A 30 14.70 6.71 -9.65
N ILE A 31 13.57 7.30 -10.07
CA ILE A 31 13.54 8.64 -10.68
C ILE A 31 14.16 9.74 -9.80
N PRO A 32 13.84 9.84 -8.49
CA PRO A 32 14.48 10.80 -7.59
C PRO A 32 16.01 10.66 -7.53
N LEU A 33 16.53 9.43 -7.63
CA LEU A 33 17.98 9.21 -7.68
C LEU A 33 18.59 9.83 -8.94
N ILE A 34 17.99 9.55 -10.11
CA ILE A 34 18.45 10.11 -11.40
C ILE A 34 18.44 11.63 -11.35
N LYS A 35 17.37 12.22 -10.78
CA LYS A 35 17.26 13.67 -10.60
C LYS A 35 18.40 14.22 -9.74
N THR A 36 18.71 13.56 -8.64
CA THR A 36 19.79 13.97 -7.71
C THR A 36 21.15 13.94 -8.40
N LEU A 37 21.45 12.88 -9.17
CA LEU A 37 22.69 12.77 -9.94
C LEU A 37 22.79 13.82 -11.05
N ASN A 38 21.67 14.17 -11.69
CA ASN A 38 21.64 15.17 -12.76
C ASN A 38 21.80 16.63 -12.28
N ILE A 39 21.51 16.92 -11.01
CA ILE A 39 21.64 18.28 -10.43
C ILE A 39 23.10 18.62 -10.05
N GLY A 40 24.05 17.72 -10.32
CA GLY A 40 25.48 18.01 -10.23
C GLY A 40 26.22 17.25 -9.13
N PHE A 41 25.58 16.29 -8.47
CA PHE A 41 26.29 15.35 -7.61
C PHE A 41 26.78 14.17 -8.45
N SER A 42 28.09 14.03 -8.59
CA SER A 42 28.67 12.74 -8.99
C SER A 42 28.39 11.68 -7.92
N ILE A 43 28.40 10.40 -8.31
CA ILE A 43 28.24 9.28 -7.37
C ILE A 43 29.26 9.37 -6.22
N ASN A 44 30.48 9.82 -6.51
CA ASN A 44 31.55 9.93 -5.52
C ASN A 44 31.32 11.06 -4.52
N GLU A 45 30.79 12.21 -4.97
CA GLU A 45 30.42 13.31 -4.09
C GLU A 45 29.23 12.93 -3.22
N PHE A 46 28.23 12.24 -3.79
CA PHE A 46 27.08 11.77 -3.02
C PHE A 46 27.50 10.80 -1.89
N LYS A 47 28.41 9.86 -2.19
CA LYS A 47 28.98 8.90 -1.23
C LYS A 47 29.69 9.54 -0.04
N GLN A 48 30.17 10.78 -0.16
CA GLN A 48 30.84 11.46 0.95
C GLN A 48 29.86 11.83 2.06
N PHE A 49 28.59 12.05 1.72
CA PHE A 49 27.56 12.54 2.64
C PHE A 49 26.46 11.51 2.92
N TYR A 50 26.18 10.61 1.98
CA TYR A 50 25.04 9.72 2.02
C TYR A 50 25.42 8.29 1.64
N ASP A 51 24.92 7.32 2.39
CA ASP A 51 25.01 5.90 2.06
C ASP A 51 23.77 5.41 1.29
N GLY A 52 23.70 4.10 1.01
CA GLY A 52 22.56 3.52 0.29
C GLY A 52 21.22 3.60 1.05
N ASN A 53 21.24 3.59 2.39
CA ASN A 53 20.04 3.75 3.19
C ASN A 53 19.55 5.21 3.15
N ASP A 54 20.46 6.17 3.26
CA ASP A 54 20.16 7.59 3.12
C ASP A 54 19.57 7.89 1.74
N ALA A 55 20.17 7.35 0.68
CA ALA A 55 19.65 7.47 -0.68
C ALA A 55 18.21 6.94 -0.80
N PHE A 56 17.91 5.82 -0.14
CA PHE A 56 16.58 5.22 -0.14
C PHE A 56 15.56 6.09 0.59
N ILE A 57 15.93 6.62 1.76
CA ILE A 57 15.09 7.50 2.57
C ILE A 57 14.79 8.78 1.78
N LEU A 58 15.81 9.44 1.21
CA LEU A 58 15.66 10.64 0.39
C LEU A 58 14.82 10.39 -0.88
N ALA A 59 15.01 9.25 -1.54
CA ALA A 59 14.21 8.90 -2.72
C ALA A 59 12.72 8.69 -2.40
N ARG A 60 12.35 8.54 -1.13
CA ARG A 60 10.94 8.39 -0.71
C ARG A 60 10.27 9.72 -0.38
N THR A 61 11.01 10.73 0.10
CA THR A 61 10.43 12.01 0.54
C THR A 61 9.94 12.88 -0.62
N ASP A 62 10.65 12.86 -1.75
CA ASP A 62 10.28 13.63 -2.95
C ASP A 62 9.76 12.72 -4.08
N ASN A 63 8.85 11.81 -3.73
CA ASN A 63 8.40 10.76 -4.64
C ASN A 63 6.94 10.93 -5.11
N ILE A 64 6.71 10.76 -6.41
CA ILE A 64 5.36 10.69 -6.98
C ILE A 64 4.51 9.57 -6.35
N LEU A 65 5.15 8.54 -5.77
CA LEU A 65 4.51 7.47 -5.02
C LEU A 65 3.58 7.95 -3.93
N ILE A 66 3.90 9.06 -3.26
CA ILE A 66 3.04 9.62 -2.22
C ILE A 66 1.63 9.85 -2.79
N ILE A 67 1.54 10.36 -4.01
CA ILE A 67 0.26 10.66 -4.67
C ILE A 67 -0.38 9.39 -5.24
N ILE A 68 0.38 8.54 -5.93
CA ILE A 68 -0.18 7.43 -6.72
C ILE A 68 -0.32 6.11 -5.95
N ALA A 69 0.28 5.97 -4.77
CA ALA A 69 0.26 4.72 -4.01
C ALA A 69 -1.14 4.16 -3.70
N PRO A 70 -2.19 4.96 -3.41
CA PRO A 70 -3.56 4.45 -3.26
C PRO A 70 -4.12 3.77 -4.52
N LEU A 71 -3.75 4.26 -5.70
CA LEU A 71 -4.18 3.67 -6.98
C LEU A 71 -3.43 2.36 -7.26
N ILE A 72 -2.12 2.35 -6.98
CA ILE A 72 -1.28 1.16 -7.09
C ILE A 72 -1.82 0.05 -6.19
N ALA A 73 -2.21 0.38 -4.96
CA ALA A 73 -2.81 -0.57 -4.02
C ALA A 73 -4.05 -1.27 -4.60
N THR A 74 -4.97 -0.49 -5.20
CA THR A 74 -6.29 -1.00 -5.56
C THR A 74 -6.33 -1.77 -6.88
N ILE A 75 -5.46 -1.43 -7.84
CA ILE A 75 -5.47 -2.04 -9.17
C ILE A 75 -5.10 -3.54 -9.14
N ILE A 76 -4.46 -4.01 -8.07
CA ILE A 76 -3.92 -5.36 -7.97
C ILE A 76 -5.02 -6.39 -7.76
N TYR A 77 -5.92 -6.15 -6.79
CA TYR A 77 -6.88 -7.17 -6.35
C TYR A 77 -8.26 -6.64 -5.90
N SER A 78 -8.46 -5.32 -5.79
CA SER A 78 -9.69 -4.77 -5.19
C SER A 78 -10.98 -5.05 -5.98
N ASP A 79 -10.90 -5.34 -7.28
CA ASP A 79 -12.06 -5.71 -8.12
C ASP A 79 -12.35 -7.22 -8.13
N SER A 80 -11.60 -8.03 -7.39
CA SER A 80 -11.70 -9.49 -7.44
C SER A 80 -13.10 -10.02 -7.10
N TYR A 81 -13.82 -9.40 -6.16
CA TYR A 81 -15.22 -9.75 -5.86
C TYR A 81 -16.15 -9.46 -7.05
N LEU A 82 -15.98 -8.31 -7.71
CA LEU A 82 -16.78 -7.94 -8.87
C LEU A 82 -16.53 -8.89 -10.04
N ILE A 83 -15.29 -9.32 -10.26
CA ILE A 83 -14.95 -10.32 -11.28
C ILE A 83 -15.64 -11.65 -10.99
N ASP A 84 -15.58 -12.13 -9.74
CA ASP A 84 -16.24 -13.39 -9.35
C ASP A 84 -17.76 -13.29 -9.55
N LYS A 85 -18.36 -12.14 -9.25
CA LYS A 85 -19.80 -11.88 -9.44
C LYS A 85 -20.18 -11.83 -10.91
N GLN A 86 -19.42 -11.10 -11.74
CA GLN A 86 -19.69 -10.94 -13.17
C GLN A 86 -19.52 -12.26 -13.94
N ASN A 87 -18.56 -13.10 -13.54
CA ASN A 87 -18.31 -14.38 -14.15
C ASN A 87 -19.24 -15.50 -13.65
N GLY A 88 -20.21 -15.19 -12.78
CA GLY A 88 -21.10 -16.20 -12.17
C GLY A 88 -20.36 -17.22 -11.28
N SER A 89 -19.11 -16.95 -10.89
CA SER A 89 -18.27 -17.90 -10.15
C SER A 89 -18.65 -18.02 -8.68
N LEU A 90 -19.40 -17.05 -8.13
CA LEU A 90 -19.78 -17.01 -6.72
C LEU A 90 -20.61 -18.22 -6.28
N SER A 91 -21.55 -18.70 -7.11
CA SER A 91 -22.38 -19.87 -6.78
C SER A 91 -21.52 -21.13 -6.58
N HIS A 92 -20.65 -21.43 -7.55
CA HIS A 92 -19.72 -22.55 -7.50
C HIS A 92 -18.71 -22.46 -6.35
N ILE A 93 -18.32 -21.24 -5.96
CA ILE A 93 -17.46 -21.02 -4.80
C ILE A 93 -18.24 -21.32 -3.52
N TYR A 94 -19.49 -20.88 -3.41
CA TYR A 94 -20.33 -21.08 -2.22
C TYR A 94 -20.81 -22.51 -2.03
N GLU A 95 -20.89 -23.31 -3.10
CA GLU A 95 -21.07 -24.77 -3.01
C GLU A 95 -19.90 -25.45 -2.27
N LYS A 96 -18.67 -24.92 -2.42
CA LYS A 96 -17.46 -25.54 -1.87
C LYS A 96 -16.97 -24.90 -0.57
N PHE A 97 -17.32 -23.63 -0.33
CA PHE A 97 -16.82 -22.85 0.79
C PHE A 97 -17.92 -21.97 1.40
N SER A 98 -17.93 -21.84 2.73
CA SER A 98 -18.84 -20.89 3.39
C SER A 98 -18.47 -19.44 3.06
N LYS A 99 -19.47 -18.55 3.05
CA LYS A 99 -19.28 -17.11 2.77
C LYS A 99 -18.22 -16.46 3.65
N LYS A 100 -18.22 -16.79 4.96
CA LYS A 100 -17.22 -16.29 5.91
C LYS A 100 -15.79 -16.67 5.47
N LYS A 101 -15.60 -17.91 4.99
CA LYS A 101 -14.29 -18.37 4.48
C LYS A 101 -13.91 -17.66 3.17
N TYR A 102 -14.87 -17.43 2.28
CA TYR A 102 -14.64 -16.63 1.06
C TYR A 102 -14.16 -15.22 1.39
N ILE A 103 -14.88 -14.53 2.29
CA ILE A 103 -14.55 -13.17 2.73
C ILE A 103 -13.14 -13.12 3.32
N GLN A 104 -12.82 -14.03 4.25
CA GLN A 104 -11.49 -14.13 4.85
C GLN A 104 -10.39 -14.32 3.80
N VAL A 105 -10.59 -15.22 2.83
CA VAL A 105 -9.60 -15.46 1.77
C VAL A 105 -9.41 -14.22 0.91
N LYS A 106 -10.48 -13.52 0.52
CA LYS A 106 -10.37 -12.28 -0.27
C LYS A 106 -9.67 -11.19 0.50
N CYS A 107 -10.00 -10.96 1.77
CA CYS A 107 -9.32 -9.96 2.61
C CYS A 107 -7.82 -10.25 2.73
N ILE A 108 -7.45 -11.50 3.05
CA ILE A 108 -6.05 -11.90 3.24
C ILE A 108 -5.27 -11.81 1.92
N ALA A 109 -5.82 -12.37 0.83
CA ALA A 109 -5.19 -12.31 -0.49
C ALA A 109 -5.00 -10.86 -0.95
N ASN A 110 -6.00 -10.01 -0.75
CA ASN A 110 -5.96 -8.61 -1.12
C ASN A 110 -4.85 -7.84 -0.39
N CYS A 111 -4.74 -8.01 0.93
CA CYS A 111 -3.70 -7.37 1.73
C CYS A 111 -2.31 -7.87 1.31
N ILE A 112 -2.11 -9.19 1.25
CA ILE A 112 -0.81 -9.79 0.91
C ILE A 112 -0.37 -9.38 -0.49
N CYS A 113 -1.22 -9.55 -1.51
CA CYS A 113 -0.85 -9.25 -2.88
C CYS A 113 -0.60 -7.76 -3.09
N SER A 114 -1.42 -6.89 -2.49
CA SER A 114 -1.27 -5.45 -2.68
C SER A 114 -0.06 -4.90 -1.93
N GLY A 115 0.16 -5.35 -0.69
CA GLY A 115 1.36 -4.99 0.07
C GLY A 115 2.65 -5.51 -0.58
N LEU A 116 2.67 -6.74 -1.11
CA LEU A 116 3.86 -7.27 -1.77
C LEU A 116 4.24 -6.50 -3.04
N ALA A 117 3.28 -5.90 -3.74
CA ALA A 117 3.54 -5.14 -4.96
C ALA A 117 4.36 -3.87 -4.72
N ILE A 118 4.33 -3.31 -3.51
CA ILE A 118 5.21 -2.20 -3.13
C ILE A 118 6.48 -2.67 -2.43
N VAL A 119 6.40 -3.74 -1.63
CA VAL A 119 7.56 -4.26 -0.89
C VAL A 119 8.65 -4.80 -1.80
N LEU A 120 8.29 -5.67 -2.76
CA LEU A 120 9.29 -6.29 -3.64
C LEU A 120 10.12 -5.27 -4.42
N PRO A 121 9.52 -4.31 -5.17
CA PRO A 121 10.31 -3.29 -5.86
C PRO A 121 11.06 -2.36 -4.90
N SER A 122 10.51 -2.06 -3.71
CA SER A 122 11.22 -1.23 -2.72
C SER A 122 12.47 -1.91 -2.17
N LEU A 123 12.40 -3.23 -1.90
CA LEU A 123 13.56 -4.03 -1.48
C LEU A 123 14.64 -4.10 -2.57
N ILE A 124 14.22 -4.28 -3.83
CA ILE A 124 15.15 -4.27 -4.96
C ILE A 124 15.82 -2.89 -5.09
N ALA A 125 15.07 -1.80 -4.97
CA ALA A 125 15.61 -0.45 -5.03
C ALA A 125 16.59 -0.17 -3.88
N LEU A 126 16.24 -0.52 -2.65
CA LEU A 126 17.13 -0.41 -1.49
C LEU A 126 18.44 -1.20 -1.71
N PHE A 127 18.34 -2.43 -2.20
CA PHE A 127 19.52 -3.25 -2.51
C PHE A 127 20.41 -2.60 -3.57
N ILE A 128 19.82 -2.05 -4.64
CA ILE A 128 20.56 -1.31 -5.67
C ILE A 128 21.27 -0.09 -5.06
N PHE A 129 20.60 0.67 -4.19
CA PHE A 129 21.21 1.84 -3.57
C PHE A 129 22.37 1.47 -2.64
N ILE A 130 22.25 0.38 -1.87
CA ILE A 130 23.35 -0.14 -1.05
C ILE A 130 24.52 -0.58 -1.93
N LEU A 131 24.28 -1.22 -3.07
CA LEU A 131 25.35 -1.58 -4.02
C LEU A 131 26.04 -0.34 -4.64
N LEU A 132 25.26 0.69 -4.96
CA LEU A 132 25.78 1.89 -5.60
C LEU A 132 26.54 2.79 -4.63
N PHE A 133 25.99 3.03 -3.43
CA PHE A 133 26.47 4.04 -2.48
C PHE A 133 27.19 3.45 -1.26
N GLY A 134 27.13 2.13 -1.08
CA GLY A 134 27.74 1.44 0.06
C GLY A 134 26.81 1.41 1.28
N PHE A 135 27.36 0.86 2.35
CA PHE A 135 26.66 0.63 3.62
C PHE A 135 27.45 1.30 4.74
N ASN A 136 26.89 2.35 5.36
CA ASN A 136 27.52 3.01 6.50
C ASN A 136 26.50 3.43 7.57
N ASN A 137 26.45 2.65 8.65
CA ASN A 137 25.53 2.87 9.74
C ASN A 137 26.08 3.77 10.86
N THR A 138 27.25 4.38 10.70
CA THR A 138 27.97 5.04 11.81
C THR A 138 27.55 6.49 12.09
N ASN A 139 26.96 7.19 11.10
CA ASN A 139 26.51 8.58 11.24
C ASN A 139 25.07 8.73 10.70
N PRO A 140 24.02 8.54 11.53
CA PRO A 140 22.65 8.81 11.13
C PRO A 140 22.48 10.27 10.74
N ASN A 141 22.01 10.52 9.50
CA ASN A 141 21.51 11.84 9.16
C ASN A 141 20.24 12.09 9.98
N PRO A 142 20.09 13.25 10.63
CA PRO A 142 18.96 13.50 11.50
C PRO A 142 17.66 13.49 10.68
N ILE A 143 16.71 12.69 11.13
CA ILE A 143 15.36 12.62 10.56
C ILE A 143 14.40 13.08 11.64
N ALA A 144 13.42 13.90 11.26
CA ALA A 144 12.42 14.43 12.17
C ALA A 144 11.06 13.84 11.83
N GLY A 145 10.31 13.42 12.84
CA GLY A 145 8.97 12.85 12.68
C GLY A 145 8.77 11.57 13.49
N PRO A 146 7.56 10.99 13.43
CA PRO A 146 7.24 9.73 14.08
C PRO A 146 8.23 8.64 13.70
N PHE A 147 8.61 7.83 14.68
CA PHE A 147 9.52 6.69 14.49
C PHE A 147 10.96 7.06 14.09
N SER A 148 11.36 8.34 14.17
CA SER A 148 12.74 8.77 13.87
C SER A 148 13.78 8.09 14.77
N PHE A 149 13.41 7.72 15.99
CA PHE A 149 14.26 6.98 16.92
C PHE A 149 14.77 5.65 16.35
N ILE A 150 14.08 5.05 15.37
CA ILE A 150 14.54 3.84 14.69
C ILE A 150 15.75 4.15 13.81
N ASN A 151 15.78 5.32 13.15
CA ASN A 151 16.92 5.78 12.35
C ASN A 151 18.14 6.05 13.23
N ASP A 152 17.93 6.63 14.41
CA ASP A 152 19.01 6.86 15.39
C ASP A 152 19.65 5.55 15.86
N PHE A 153 18.86 4.47 15.92
CA PHE A 153 19.36 3.14 16.22
C PHE A 153 20.04 2.45 15.01
N SER A 154 19.42 2.52 13.83
CA SER A 154 19.98 1.98 12.58
C SER A 154 19.21 2.48 11.35
N LYS A 155 19.93 3.06 10.39
CA LYS A 155 19.37 3.51 9.10
C LYS A 155 18.74 2.38 8.31
N THR A 156 19.32 1.18 8.41
CA THR A 156 18.81 -0.01 7.71
C THR A 156 17.53 -0.51 8.35
N LEU A 157 17.43 -0.52 9.67
CA LEU A 157 16.17 -0.85 10.34
C LEU A 157 15.09 0.18 10.01
N TYR A 158 15.45 1.46 9.92
CA TYR A 158 14.51 2.50 9.51
C TYR A 158 14.05 2.33 8.06
N SER A 159 14.97 2.02 7.13
CA SER A 159 14.62 1.74 5.73
C SER A 159 13.68 0.54 5.59
N LEU A 160 13.94 -0.54 6.33
CA LEU A 160 13.05 -1.71 6.39
C LEU A 160 11.70 -1.37 7.04
N PHE A 161 11.70 -0.53 8.07
CA PHE A 161 10.49 -0.03 8.69
C PHE A 161 9.64 0.79 7.72
N LEU A 162 10.24 1.68 6.92
CA LEU A 162 9.51 2.42 5.88
C LEU A 162 8.92 1.51 4.80
N ILE A 163 9.61 0.42 4.45
CA ILE A 163 9.08 -0.61 3.54
C ILE A 163 7.88 -1.33 4.17
N LEU A 164 7.97 -1.67 5.46
CA LEU A 164 6.86 -2.26 6.21
C LEU A 164 5.67 -1.29 6.32
N LEU A 165 5.93 -0.01 6.53
CA LEU A 165 4.90 1.03 6.57
C LEU A 165 4.19 1.14 5.21
N SER A 166 4.95 1.12 4.10
CA SER A 166 4.39 1.04 2.75
C SER A 166 3.56 -0.22 2.52
N PHE A 167 3.97 -1.38 3.03
CA PHE A 167 3.20 -2.63 2.96
C PHE A 167 1.83 -2.46 3.63
N ILE A 168 1.81 -1.91 4.85
CA ILE A 168 0.59 -1.69 5.62
C ILE A 168 -0.30 -0.70 4.87
N PHE A 169 0.24 0.43 4.41
CA PHE A 169 -0.47 1.43 3.63
C PHE A 169 -1.14 0.83 2.37
N ASN A 170 -0.38 0.10 1.55
CA ASN A 170 -0.93 -0.52 0.34
C ASN A 170 -1.98 -1.58 0.65
N SER A 171 -1.80 -2.36 1.71
CA SER A 171 -2.80 -3.32 2.17
C SER A 171 -4.10 -2.63 2.59
N LEU A 172 -4.01 -1.52 3.32
CA LEU A 172 -5.15 -0.74 3.80
C LEU A 172 -5.96 -0.15 2.65
N PHE A 173 -5.30 0.56 1.73
CA PHE A 173 -5.98 1.20 0.61
C PHE A 173 -6.59 0.18 -0.35
N ALA A 174 -5.91 -0.95 -0.57
CA ALA A 174 -6.49 -2.07 -1.29
C ALA A 174 -7.71 -2.64 -0.57
N MET A 175 -7.70 -2.70 0.77
CA MET A 175 -8.81 -3.22 1.56
C MET A 175 -10.02 -2.28 1.54
N LEU A 176 -9.80 -0.96 1.54
CA LEU A 176 -10.87 0.02 1.30
C LEU A 176 -11.48 -0.15 -0.09
N GLY A 177 -10.65 -0.37 -1.11
CA GLY A 177 -11.12 -0.64 -2.48
C GLY A 177 -11.96 -1.92 -2.52
N LEU A 178 -11.42 -3.02 -1.99
CA LEU A 178 -12.15 -4.29 -1.90
C LEU A 178 -13.46 -4.13 -1.11
N GLY A 179 -13.44 -3.36 -0.01
CA GLY A 179 -14.59 -3.07 0.83
C GLY A 179 -15.69 -2.30 0.10
N ALA A 180 -15.34 -1.37 -0.77
CA ALA A 180 -16.30 -0.64 -1.59
C ALA A 180 -16.83 -1.47 -2.78
N SER A 181 -16.10 -2.50 -3.20
CA SER A 181 -16.42 -3.28 -4.40
C SER A 181 -17.84 -3.87 -4.45
N PRO A 182 -18.43 -4.39 -3.35
CA PRO A 182 -19.79 -4.92 -3.41
C PRO A 182 -20.87 -3.85 -3.61
N TRP A 183 -20.56 -2.59 -3.27
CA TRP A 183 -21.51 -1.47 -3.29
C TRP A 183 -21.49 -0.73 -4.63
N LEU A 184 -20.32 -0.61 -5.26
CA LEU A 184 -20.11 0.30 -6.39
C LEU A 184 -20.50 -0.27 -7.75
N LYS A 185 -20.78 -1.58 -7.87
CA LYS A 185 -21.14 -2.32 -9.11
C LYS A 185 -20.18 -2.14 -10.32
N ASN A 186 -19.18 -1.26 -10.22
CA ASN A 186 -18.27 -0.83 -11.27
C ASN A 186 -16.82 -0.93 -10.77
N ARG A 187 -15.98 -1.64 -11.51
CA ARG A 187 -14.56 -1.85 -11.21
C ARG A 187 -13.76 -0.54 -11.14
N TYR A 188 -14.06 0.42 -12.02
CA TYR A 188 -13.32 1.67 -12.09
C TYR A 188 -13.58 2.53 -10.85
N LEU A 189 -14.83 2.59 -10.39
CA LEU A 189 -15.18 3.27 -9.14
C LEU A 189 -14.54 2.59 -7.92
N THR A 190 -14.42 1.26 -7.95
CA THR A 190 -13.75 0.49 -6.90
C THR A 190 -12.28 0.88 -6.76
N PHE A 191 -11.58 1.12 -7.88
CA PHE A 191 -10.19 1.58 -7.86
C PHE A 191 -10.05 3.04 -7.42
N LEU A 192 -10.94 3.91 -7.89
CA LEU A 192 -10.86 5.34 -7.61
C LEU A 192 -11.31 5.73 -6.19
N PHE A 193 -12.20 4.95 -5.57
CA PHE A 193 -12.78 5.29 -4.26
C PHE A 193 -11.72 5.54 -3.17
N PRO A 194 -10.74 4.65 -2.93
CA PRO A 194 -9.71 4.90 -1.93
C PRO A 194 -8.79 6.07 -2.28
N PHE A 195 -8.55 6.33 -3.57
CA PHE A 195 -7.78 7.49 -4.03
C PHE A 195 -8.52 8.81 -3.78
N PHE A 196 -9.84 8.86 -4.02
CA PHE A 196 -10.65 10.01 -3.65
C PHE A 196 -10.62 10.26 -2.14
N TYR A 197 -10.76 9.21 -1.33
CA TYR A 197 -10.61 9.35 0.12
C TYR A 197 -9.24 9.94 0.50
N TYR A 198 -8.16 9.42 -0.09
CA TYR A 198 -6.80 9.90 0.16
C TYR A 198 -6.65 11.40 -0.13
N ILE A 199 -7.02 11.86 -1.34
CA ILE A 199 -6.90 13.27 -1.72
C ILE A 199 -7.78 14.17 -0.86
N ASN A 200 -9.03 13.77 -0.62
CA ASN A 200 -9.96 14.58 0.17
C ASN A 200 -9.51 14.68 1.63
N SER A 201 -8.93 13.62 2.21
CA SER A 201 -8.36 13.67 3.56
C SER A 201 -7.24 14.70 3.66
N ALA A 202 -6.38 14.79 2.64
CA ALA A 202 -5.28 15.76 2.59
C ALA A 202 -5.79 17.20 2.38
N ALA A 203 -6.81 17.39 1.54
CA ALA A 203 -7.29 18.72 1.18
C ALA A 203 -8.26 19.34 2.21
N ILE A 204 -9.08 18.52 2.87
CA ILE A 204 -10.19 18.97 3.71
C ILE A 204 -9.83 18.92 5.18
N PHE A 205 -9.28 17.80 5.67
CA PHE A 205 -9.16 17.58 7.12
C PHE A 205 -8.26 18.59 7.84
N PRO A 206 -7.12 19.06 7.26
CA PRO A 206 -6.35 20.14 7.87
C PRO A 206 -7.14 21.45 8.06
N LYS A 207 -8.13 21.73 7.18
CA LYS A 207 -8.93 22.97 7.25
C LYS A 207 -10.02 22.94 8.33
N ILE A 208 -10.38 21.74 8.80
CA ILE A 208 -11.43 21.52 9.81
C ILE A 208 -10.86 20.99 11.13
N TRP A 209 -9.58 21.26 11.41
CA TRP A 209 -8.90 20.85 12.65
C TRP A 209 -8.81 19.33 12.87
N LEU A 210 -8.91 18.54 11.79
CA LEU A 210 -8.75 17.08 11.79
C LEU A 210 -7.45 16.66 11.11
N GLN A 211 -6.40 17.48 11.19
CA GLN A 211 -5.13 17.27 10.49
C GLN A 211 -4.50 15.89 10.76
N ASN A 212 -4.69 15.32 11.96
CA ASN A 212 -4.18 14.00 12.32
C ASN A 212 -4.77 12.86 11.49
N LEU A 213 -5.94 13.08 10.86
CA LEU A 213 -6.61 12.12 9.98
C LEU A 213 -6.23 12.29 8.51
N ASN A 214 -5.22 13.09 8.19
CA ASN A 214 -4.74 13.19 6.82
C ASN A 214 -4.04 11.89 6.41
N ALA A 215 -4.60 11.18 5.42
CA ALA A 215 -4.12 9.88 5.01
C ALA A 215 -2.73 9.91 4.37
N THR A 216 -2.21 11.07 3.96
CA THR A 216 -0.84 11.18 3.44
C THR A 216 0.20 10.78 4.47
N PHE A 217 -0.07 11.08 5.75
CA PHE A 217 0.81 10.76 6.87
C PHE A 217 0.92 9.26 7.15
N LEU A 218 0.02 8.44 6.59
CA LEU A 218 0.09 6.99 6.69
C LEU A 218 1.16 6.38 5.77
N PHE A 219 1.53 7.08 4.69
CA PHE A 219 2.60 6.65 3.79
C PHE A 219 3.94 7.31 4.15
N GLU A 220 3.89 8.58 4.50
CA GLU A 220 5.04 9.39 4.91
C GLU A 220 4.68 10.19 6.17
N PRO A 221 4.94 9.62 7.36
CA PRO A 221 4.71 10.32 8.62
C PRO A 221 5.57 11.57 8.71
N ASN A 222 5.01 12.65 9.23
CA ASN A 222 5.73 13.91 9.46
C ASN A 222 5.47 14.42 10.88
N LEU A 223 6.10 15.54 11.24
CA LEU A 223 6.04 16.16 12.57
C LEU A 223 4.64 16.60 13.03
N VAL A 224 3.61 16.54 12.18
CA VAL A 224 2.24 16.95 12.53
C VAL A 224 1.52 15.88 13.35
N VAL A 225 1.91 14.61 13.22
CA VAL A 225 1.25 13.47 13.87
C VAL A 225 2.19 12.75 14.83
N THR A 226 1.61 12.02 15.78
CA THR A 226 2.37 11.13 16.69
C THR A 226 2.39 9.69 16.16
N GLU A 227 3.27 8.84 16.70
CA GLU A 227 3.30 7.41 16.39
C GLU A 227 1.95 6.73 16.66
N LEU A 228 1.30 7.12 17.77
CA LEU A 228 0.00 6.58 18.16
C LEU A 228 -1.10 6.98 17.16
N ASP A 229 -1.10 8.23 16.67
CA ASP A 229 -2.06 8.68 15.67
C ASP A 229 -1.98 7.82 14.40
N VAL A 230 -0.76 7.57 13.91
CA VAL A 230 -0.52 6.74 12.71
C VAL A 230 -1.06 5.33 12.91
N ILE A 231 -0.74 4.69 14.04
CA ILE A 231 -1.16 3.31 14.34
C ILE A 231 -2.69 3.22 14.48
N LEU A 232 -3.30 4.09 15.27
CA LEU A 232 -4.75 4.09 15.49
C LEU A 232 -5.51 4.34 14.19
N TYR A 233 -5.02 5.26 13.36
CA TYR A 233 -5.66 5.57 12.10
C TYR A 233 -5.57 4.41 11.10
N GLN A 234 -4.43 3.71 11.03
CA GLN A 234 -4.28 2.48 10.24
C GLN A 234 -5.25 1.38 10.68
N ILE A 235 -5.34 1.13 12.00
CA ILE A 235 -6.27 0.13 12.55
C ILE A 235 -7.73 0.51 12.23
N GLY A 236 -8.09 1.78 12.42
CA GLY A 236 -9.43 2.28 12.12
C GLY A 236 -9.83 2.07 10.66
N LEU A 237 -8.95 2.43 9.71
CA LEU A 237 -9.22 2.21 8.28
C LEU A 237 -9.30 0.74 7.90
N LEU A 238 -8.47 -0.12 8.51
CA LEU A 238 -8.54 -1.56 8.27
C LEU A 238 -9.90 -2.11 8.67
N ILE A 239 -10.38 -1.75 9.87
CA ILE A 239 -11.67 -2.16 10.40
C ILE A 239 -12.79 -1.69 9.46
N VAL A 240 -12.76 -0.43 9.04
CA VAL A 240 -13.75 0.13 8.10
C VAL A 240 -13.75 -0.66 6.79
N GLY A 241 -12.59 -0.93 6.19
CA GLY A 241 -12.50 -1.69 4.94
C GLY A 241 -13.04 -3.12 5.06
N VAL A 242 -12.70 -3.82 6.14
CA VAL A 242 -13.18 -5.19 6.42
C VAL A 242 -14.69 -5.21 6.67
N LEU A 243 -15.22 -4.28 7.47
CA LEU A 243 -16.65 -4.20 7.74
C LEU A 243 -17.45 -3.86 6.47
N LEU A 244 -16.99 -2.90 5.67
CA LEU A 244 -17.63 -2.54 4.40
C LEU A 244 -17.70 -3.75 3.45
N PHE A 245 -16.63 -4.53 3.36
CA PHE A 245 -16.63 -5.73 2.53
C PHE A 245 -17.60 -6.79 3.08
N TYR A 246 -17.51 -7.07 4.38
CA TYR A 246 -18.31 -8.10 5.04
C TYR A 246 -19.82 -7.82 4.88
N LEU A 247 -20.24 -6.60 5.21
CA LEU A 247 -21.64 -6.17 5.10
C LEU A 247 -22.12 -6.16 3.65
N GLY A 248 -21.29 -5.68 2.72
CA GLY A 248 -21.62 -5.61 1.31
C GLY A 248 -21.82 -6.99 0.66
N VAL A 249 -20.99 -7.97 1.02
CA VAL A 249 -21.12 -9.35 0.53
C VAL A 249 -22.39 -10.03 1.07
N ILE A 250 -22.75 -9.80 2.33
CA ILE A 250 -23.96 -10.37 2.94
C ILE A 250 -25.22 -9.81 2.28
N LYS A 251 -25.32 -8.48 2.18
CA LYS A 251 -26.49 -7.81 1.59
C LYS A 251 -26.76 -8.26 0.16
N ASN A 252 -25.75 -8.27 -0.70
CA ASN A 252 -25.89 -8.63 -2.11
C ASN A 252 -26.34 -10.08 -2.34
N HIS A 253 -26.12 -10.96 -1.37
CA HIS A 253 -26.57 -12.34 -1.47
C HIS A 253 -28.08 -12.47 -1.17
N GLU A 254 -28.59 -11.72 -0.22
CA GLU A 254 -30.02 -11.74 0.12
C GLU A 254 -30.87 -11.29 -1.07
N GLU A 255 -30.42 -10.26 -1.80
CA GLU A 255 -31.08 -9.78 -3.02
C GLU A 255 -31.14 -10.86 -4.13
N THR A 256 -30.11 -11.71 -4.27
CA THR A 256 -30.12 -12.78 -5.29
C THR A 256 -31.04 -13.96 -4.95
N PHE A 257 -31.37 -14.19 -3.67
CA PHE A 257 -32.29 -15.25 -3.25
C PHE A 257 -33.75 -14.79 -3.19
N LEU A 258 -34.00 -13.49 -3.08
CA LEU A 258 -35.34 -12.91 -3.14
C LEU A 258 -35.85 -12.72 -4.58
N ALA A 259 -34.96 -12.81 -5.57
CA ALA A 259 -35.27 -12.66 -7.00
C ALA A 259 -35.48 -14.00 -7.74
N THR A 260 -35.42 -15.13 -7.02
CA THR A 260 -35.69 -16.50 -7.52
C THR A 260 -36.97 -17.02 -6.89
#